data_AF-A0AB37H7R7-F1
#
_entry.id   AF-A0AB37H7R7-F1
#
_cell.length_a   1.000
_cell.length_b   1.000
_cell.length_c   1.000
_cell.angle_alpha   90.00
_cell.angle_beta   90.00
_cell.angle_gamma   90.00
#
_symmetry.space_group_name_H-M   'P 1'
#
loop_
_entity.id
_entity.type
_entity.pdbx_description
1 polymer ?
#
loop_
_entity_poly.entity_id
_entity_poly.type
_entity_poly.pdbx_seq_one_letter_code
_entity_poly.pdbx_strand_id
1 'polypeptide(L)'
;MSTLSYLNRQLSNKQDQLERLHTCERELKECRNEFKANQRFCLSPELSPTTWRGKLAKDFERIRRDGILQNYKDIKNNQIDKSLTVLHQEIQTITREINSLGRAIHSEIERMREEEKKK
;
A
#
# COMPACT_ATOMS: atom_id res chain seq x y z
N MET A 1 -2.24 -11.57 -34.12
CA MET A 1 -1.51 -12.03 -32.91
C MET A 1 -2.24 -13.25 -32.37
N SER A 2 -1.54 -14.35 -32.08
CA SER A 2 -2.15 -15.58 -31.54
C SER A 2 -2.74 -15.33 -30.15
N THR A 3 -3.88 -15.95 -29.84
CA THR A 3 -4.56 -15.90 -28.53
C THR A 3 -3.59 -16.20 -27.38
N LEU A 4 -2.70 -17.19 -27.55
CA LEU A 4 -1.68 -17.55 -26.57
C LEU A 4 -0.69 -16.40 -26.30
N SER A 5 -0.26 -15.70 -27.36
CA SER A 5 0.64 -14.53 -27.23
C SER A 5 -0.04 -13.39 -26.47
N TYR A 6 -1.33 -13.15 -26.74
CA TYR A 6 -2.12 -12.15 -26.02
C TYR A 6 -2.28 -12.49 -24.53
N LEU A 7 -2.61 -13.74 -24.19
CA LEU A 7 -2.74 -14.19 -22.81
C LEU A 7 -1.42 -14.09 -22.04
N ASN A 8 -0.30 -14.51 -22.65
CA ASN A 8 1.02 -14.38 -22.04
C ASN A 8 1.40 -12.91 -21.79
N ARG A 9 1.08 -12.01 -22.72
CA ARG A 9 1.31 -10.57 -22.52
C ARG A 9 0.49 -10.03 -21.36
N GLN A 10 -0.77 -10.42 -21.23
CA GLN A 10 -1.59 -10.03 -20.08
C GLN A 10 -1.03 -10.56 -18.77
N LEU A 11 -0.61 -11.83 -18.74
CA LEU A 11 -0.01 -12.45 -17.56
C LEU A 11 1.22 -11.67 -17.10
N SER A 12 2.14 -11.37 -18.02
CA SER A 12 3.34 -10.58 -17.74
C SER A 12 2.99 -9.20 -17.20
N ASN A 13 2.08 -8.47 -17.85
CA ASN A 13 1.64 -7.15 -17.36
C ASN A 13 1.07 -7.21 -15.94
N LYS A 14 0.31 -8.26 -15.61
CA LYS A 14 -0.28 -8.43 -14.28
C LYS A 14 0.77 -8.78 -13.22
N GLN A 15 1.78 -9.58 -13.58
CA GLN A 15 2.91 -9.86 -12.70
C GLN A 15 3.72 -8.60 -12.39
N ASP A 16 3.97 -7.75 -13.39
CA ASP A 16 4.65 -6.46 -13.20
C ASP A 16 3.83 -5.53 -12.29
N GLN A 17 2.51 -5.48 -12.47
CA GLN A 17 1.61 -4.73 -11.59
C GLN A 17 1.66 -5.24 -10.15
N LEU A 18 1.68 -6.56 -9.95
CA LEU A 18 1.77 -7.17 -8.63
C LEU A 18 3.08 -6.81 -7.91
N GLU A 19 4.21 -6.86 -8.63
CA GLU A 19 5.51 -6.48 -8.09
C GLU A 19 5.54 -5.01 -7.64
N ARG A 20 4.97 -4.12 -8.47
CA ARG A 20 4.83 -2.70 -8.13
C ARG A 20 3.96 -2.49 -6.89
N LEU A 21 2.85 -3.21 -6.76
CA LEU A 21 1.99 -3.13 -5.57
C LEU A 21 2.71 -3.59 -4.30
N HIS A 22 3.47 -4.68 -4.36
CA HIS A 22 4.28 -5.13 -3.21
C HIS A 22 5.36 -4.12 -2.84
N THR A 23 5.97 -3.47 -3.83
CA THR A 23 6.93 -2.39 -3.59
C THR A 23 6.26 -1.22 -2.86
N CYS A 24 5.11 -0.75 -3.35
CA CYS A 24 4.35 0.31 -2.68
C CYS A 24 3.90 -0.10 -1.26
N GLU A 25 3.49 -1.35 -1.04
CA GLU A 25 3.12 -1.85 0.28
C GLU A 25 4.30 -1.77 1.26
N ARG A 26 5.51 -2.15 0.83
CA ARG A 26 6.73 -2.06 1.64
C ARG A 26 7.05 -0.61 1.99
N GLU A 27 7.09 0.28 1.00
CA GLU A 27 7.38 1.71 1.20
C GLU A 27 6.36 2.36 2.14
N LEU A 28 5.09 2.02 2.01
CA LEU A 28 4.05 2.57 2.88
C LEU A 28 4.16 2.04 4.32
N LYS A 29 4.56 0.78 4.52
CA LYS A 29 4.86 0.23 5.86
C LYS A 29 6.08 0.91 6.50
N GLU A 30 7.11 1.21 5.72
CA GLU A 30 8.28 1.97 6.16
C GLU A 30 7.87 3.38 6.60
N CYS A 31 7.11 4.09 5.76
CA CYS A 31 6.54 5.40 6.10
C CYS A 31 5.73 5.35 7.41
N ARG A 32 4.88 4.33 7.60
CA ARG A 32 4.13 4.15 8.86
C ARG A 32 5.05 4.03 10.09
N ASN A 33 6.15 3.29 9.95
CA ASN A 33 7.12 3.09 11.02
C ASN A 33 7.89 4.38 11.33
N GLU A 34 8.28 5.14 10.30
CA GLU A 34 8.90 6.46 10.45
C GLU A 34 7.96 7.42 11.17
N PHE A 35 6.67 7.44 10.79
CA PHE A 35 5.67 8.23 11.50
C PHE A 35 5.62 7.83 12.97
N LYS A 36 5.53 6.54 13.27
CA LYS A 36 5.53 6.06 14.66
C LYS A 36 6.77 6.52 15.45
N ALA A 37 7.96 6.46 14.85
CA ALA A 37 9.21 6.86 15.49
C ALA A 37 9.29 8.38 15.73
N ASN A 38 8.79 9.17 14.77
CA ASN A 38 8.89 10.62 14.77
C ASN A 38 7.76 11.33 15.54
N GLN A 39 6.69 10.61 15.92
CA GLN A 39 5.57 11.15 16.70
C GLN A 39 6.01 11.90 17.97
N ARG A 40 7.10 11.46 18.61
CA ARG A 40 7.66 12.11 19.81
C ARG A 40 8.05 13.57 19.56
N PHE A 41 8.52 13.90 18.36
CA PHE A 41 8.96 15.25 18.01
C PHE A 41 7.82 16.26 17.96
N CYS A 42 6.57 15.83 17.76
CA CYS A 42 5.40 16.71 17.88
C CYS A 42 5.30 17.36 19.27
N LEU A 43 5.83 16.69 20.30
CA LEU A 43 5.80 17.12 21.69
C LEU A 43 7.18 17.54 22.25
N SER A 44 8.24 17.49 21.43
CA SER A 44 9.58 17.97 21.81
C SER A 44 9.90 19.36 21.25
N PRO A 45 10.64 20.22 21.97
CA PRO A 45 10.97 20.09 23.39
C PRO A 45 9.71 20.20 24.26
N GLU A 46 9.76 19.57 25.43
CA GLU A 46 8.69 19.65 26.42
C GLU A 46 8.75 21.04 27.07
N LEU A 47 7.71 21.84 26.85
CA LEU A 47 7.61 23.16 27.48
C LEU A 47 6.85 22.96 28.79
N SER A 48 7.58 22.87 29.88
CA SER A 48 6.98 22.60 31.18
C SER A 48 6.23 23.84 31.69
N PRO A 49 5.19 23.65 32.51
CA PRO A 49 4.57 24.75 33.25
C PRO A 49 5.55 25.50 34.15
N THR A 50 6.75 24.96 34.41
CA THR A 50 7.78 25.63 35.22
C THR A 50 8.66 26.57 34.40
N THR A 51 8.78 26.39 33.08
CA THR A 51 9.60 27.23 32.20
C THR A 51 8.79 28.15 31.28
N TRP A 52 7.51 27.86 31.04
CA TRP A 52 6.64 28.68 30.20
C TRP A 52 5.19 28.73 30.72
N ARG A 53 4.67 29.94 30.99
CA ARG A 53 3.36 30.18 31.62
C ARG A 53 2.60 31.29 30.89
N GLY A 54 1.29 31.33 31.12
CA GLY A 54 0.39 32.37 30.58
C GLY A 54 -0.51 31.87 29.45
N LYS A 55 -1.37 32.75 28.94
CA LYS A 55 -2.37 32.41 27.92
C LYS A 55 -1.73 31.86 26.63
N LEU A 56 -0.66 32.48 26.15
CA LEU A 56 0.07 32.06 24.95
C LEU A 56 0.68 30.66 25.09
N ALA A 57 1.23 30.32 26.27
CA ALA A 57 1.76 28.98 26.53
C ALA A 57 0.64 27.92 26.47
N LYS A 58 -0.53 28.21 27.03
CA LYS A 58 -1.72 27.34 26.95
C LYS A 58 -2.22 27.18 25.52
N ASP A 59 -2.31 28.29 24.78
CA ASP A 59 -2.75 28.28 23.38
C ASP A 59 -1.79 27.49 22.49
N PHE A 60 -0.48 27.61 22.71
CA PHE A 60 0.52 26.85 21.98
C PHE A 60 0.46 25.34 22.27
N GLU A 61 0.36 24.94 23.54
CA GLU A 61 0.20 23.52 23.90
C GLU A 61 -1.07 22.91 23.30
N ARG A 62 -2.17 23.68 23.26
CA ARG A 62 -3.40 23.27 22.58
C ARG A 62 -3.18 23.03 21.09
N ILE A 63 -2.51 23.95 20.38
CA ILE A 63 -2.18 23.79 18.95
C ILE A 63 -1.33 22.52 18.73
N ARG A 64 -0.36 22.26 19.60
CA ARG A 64 0.51 21.08 19.47
C ARG A 64 -0.22 19.76 19.72
N ARG A 65 -1.03 19.69 20.77
CA ARG A 65 -1.70 18.43 21.17
C ARG A 65 -2.92 18.16 20.31
N ASP A 66 -3.79 19.15 20.16
CA ASP A 66 -5.10 18.95 19.55
C ASP A 66 -5.05 19.18 18.03
N GLY A 67 -4.07 19.95 17.55
CA GLY A 67 -3.81 20.13 16.13
C GLY A 67 -2.76 19.16 15.61
N ILE A 68 -1.49 19.41 15.94
CA ILE A 68 -0.36 18.71 15.31
C ILE A 68 -0.37 17.22 15.64
N LEU A 69 -0.34 16.86 16.93
CA LEU A 69 -0.27 15.46 17.35
C LEU A 69 -1.51 14.68 16.92
N GLN A 70 -2.69 15.29 16.98
CA GLN A 70 -3.92 14.63 16.57
C GLN A 70 -3.93 14.34 15.06
N ASN A 71 -3.58 15.33 14.23
CA ASN A 71 -3.44 15.13 12.78
C ASN A 71 -2.37 14.08 12.45
N TYR A 72 -1.27 14.10 13.21
CA TYR A 72 -0.20 13.12 13.05
C TYR A 72 -0.67 11.68 13.34
N LYS A 73 -1.48 11.50 14.38
CA LYS A 73 -2.12 10.21 14.70
C LYS A 73 -3.13 9.81 13.63
N ASP A 74 -3.90 10.76 13.09
CA ASP A 74 -4.88 10.50 12.03
C ASP A 74 -4.21 9.99 10.75
N ILE A 75 -3.13 10.66 10.30
CA ILE A 75 -2.37 10.20 9.13
C ILE A 75 -1.88 8.76 9.34
N LYS A 76 -1.26 8.49 10.49
CA LYS A 76 -0.67 7.18 10.79
C LYS A 76 -1.72 6.07 10.94
N ASN A 77 -2.75 6.30 11.76
CA ASN A 77 -3.68 5.25 12.20
C ASN A 77 -4.91 5.12 11.29
N ASN A 78 -5.25 6.16 10.52
CA ASN A 78 -6.42 6.14 9.66
C ASN A 78 -6.00 6.15 8.19
N GLN A 79 -5.27 7.17 7.74
CA GLN A 79 -5.02 7.35 6.31
C GLN A 79 -4.08 6.28 5.76
N ILE A 80 -2.93 6.06 6.42
CA ILE A 80 -1.96 5.04 6.00
C ILE A 80 -2.54 3.63 6.11
N ASP A 81 -3.21 3.30 7.22
CA ASP A 81 -3.79 1.96 7.42
C ASP A 81 -4.95 1.67 6.45
N LYS A 82 -5.76 2.69 6.08
CA LYS A 82 -6.75 2.55 5.00
C LYS A 82 -6.09 2.27 3.65
N SER A 83 -5.05 3.02 3.31
CA SER A 83 -4.30 2.81 2.06
C SER A 83 -3.65 1.42 2.00
N LEU A 84 -3.09 0.93 3.12
CA LEU A 84 -2.56 -0.44 3.21
C LEU A 84 -3.65 -1.49 3.02
N THR A 85 -4.85 -1.26 3.56
CA THR A 85 -5.99 -2.16 3.38
C THR A 85 -6.41 -2.24 1.91
N VAL A 86 -6.51 -1.10 1.22
CA VAL A 86 -6.83 -1.04 -0.21
C VAL A 86 -5.75 -1.73 -1.04
N LEU A 87 -4.47 -1.46 -0.78
CA LEU A 87 -3.36 -2.14 -1.45
C LEU A 87 -3.43 -3.66 -1.28
N HIS A 88 -3.73 -4.15 -0.06
CA HIS A 88 -3.84 -5.57 0.19
C HIS A 88 -4.99 -6.22 -0.59
N GLN A 89 -6.14 -5.56 -0.67
CA GLN A 89 -7.27 -6.02 -1.48
C GLN A 89 -6.92 -6.09 -2.98
N GLU A 90 -6.20 -5.10 -3.48
CA GLU A 90 -5.77 -5.07 -4.89
C GLU A 90 -4.75 -6.17 -5.20
N ILE A 91 -3.76 -6.38 -4.32
CA ILE A 91 -2.79 -7.50 -4.42
C ILE A 91 -3.52 -8.85 -4.52
N GLN A 92 -4.52 -9.08 -3.67
CA GLN A 92 -5.31 -10.30 -3.71
C GLN A 92 -6.07 -10.44 -5.03
N THR A 93 -6.64 -9.34 -5.54
CA THR A 93 -7.39 -9.31 -6.80
C THR A 93 -6.49 -9.66 -7.98
N ILE A 94 -5.36 -8.96 -8.12
CA ILE A 94 -4.39 -9.22 -9.19
C ILE A 94 -3.84 -10.65 -9.11
N THR A 95 -3.61 -11.18 -7.92
CA THR A 95 -3.15 -12.57 -7.74
C THR A 95 -4.20 -13.57 -8.25
N ARG A 96 -5.48 -13.34 -8.01
CA ARG A 96 -6.57 -14.18 -8.56
C ARG A 96 -6.62 -14.09 -10.09
N GLU A 97 -6.44 -12.90 -10.65
CA GLU A 97 -6.40 -12.68 -12.10
C GLU A 97 -5.23 -13.41 -12.75
N ILE A 98 -4.01 -13.32 -12.18
CA ILE A 98 -2.82 -14.06 -12.60
C ILE A 98 -3.11 -15.56 -12.63
N ASN A 99 -3.69 -16.11 -11.57
CA ASN A 99 -4.04 -17.52 -11.49
C ASN A 99 -5.06 -17.92 -12.56
N SER A 100 -6.03 -17.05 -12.85
CA SER A 100 -7.03 -17.27 -13.90
C SER A 100 -6.39 -17.26 -15.30
N LEU A 101 -5.50 -16.31 -15.57
CA LEU A 101 -4.73 -16.24 -16.82
C LEU A 101 -3.85 -17.47 -17.01
N GLY A 102 -3.19 -17.94 -15.95
CA GLY A 102 -2.39 -19.17 -15.99
C GLY A 102 -3.20 -20.41 -16.39
N ARG A 103 -4.42 -20.56 -15.84
CA ARG A 103 -5.34 -21.64 -16.26
C ARG A 103 -5.79 -21.49 -17.71
N ALA A 104 -6.10 -20.27 -18.15
CA ALA A 104 -6.50 -20.01 -19.53
C ALA A 104 -5.38 -20.34 -20.52
N ILE A 105 -4.14 -19.95 -20.20
CA ILE A 105 -2.94 -20.28 -20.99
C ILE A 105 -2.76 -21.80 -21.08
N HIS A 106 -2.89 -22.51 -19.96
CA HIS A 106 -2.77 -23.97 -19.95
C HIS A 106 -3.81 -24.63 -20.86
N SER A 107 -5.08 -24.22 -20.75
CA SER A 107 -6.16 -24.74 -21.60
C SER A 107 -5.92 -24.44 -23.09
N GLU A 108 -5.38 -23.27 -23.42
CA GLU A 108 -5.06 -22.89 -24.80
C GLU A 108 -3.95 -23.76 -25.38
N ILE A 109 -2.90 -24.04 -24.59
CA ILE A 109 -1.79 -24.91 -24.99
C ILE A 109 -2.28 -26.33 -25.25
N GLU A 110 -3.13 -26.89 -24.39
CA GLU A 110 -3.68 -28.24 -24.61
C GLU A 110 -4.55 -28.29 -25.87
N ARG A 111 -5.38 -27.28 -26.12
CA ARG A 111 -6.17 -27.20 -27.36
C ARG A 111 -5.28 -27.21 -28.61
N MET A 112 -4.21 -26.41 -28.61
CA MET A 112 -3.25 -26.38 -29.72
C MET A 112 -2.56 -27.73 -29.93
N ARG A 113 -2.18 -28.44 -28.86
CA ARG A 113 -1.58 -29.78 -28.93
C ARG A 113 -2.54 -30.82 -29.52
N GLU A 114 -3.83 -30.74 -29.19
CA GLU A 114 -4.84 -31.63 -29.77
C GLU A 114 -5.08 -31.36 -31.26
N GLU A 115 -5.07 -30.08 -31.66
CA GLU A 115 -5.17 -29.69 -33.08
C GLU A 115 -3.97 -30.18 -33.89
N GLU A 116 -2.76 -30.14 -33.32
CA GLU A 116 -1.54 -30.66 -33.96
C GLU A 116 -1.58 -32.19 -34.11
N LYS A 117 -2.10 -32.93 -33.13
CA LYS A 117 -2.23 -34.40 -33.21
C LYS A 117 -3.27 -34.87 -34.24
N LYS A 118 -4.19 -34.00 -34.65
CA LYS A 118 -5.25 -34.30 -35.64
C LYS A 118 -4.85 -33.97 -37.07
N LYS A 119 -3.69 -33.32 -37.27
CA LYS A 119 -3.09 -33.06 -38.58
C LYS A 119 -2.11 -34.16 -38.96
#